data_AF-A0A1J0VXT0-F1
#
_entry.id   AF-A0A1J0VXT0-F1
#
_cell.length_a   1.000
_cell.length_b   1.000
_cell.length_c   1.000
_cell.angle_alpha   90.00
_cell.angle_beta   90.00
_cell.angle_gamma   90.00
#
_symmetry.space_group_name_H-M   'P 1'
#
loop_
_entity.id
_entity.type
_entity.pdbx_description
1 polymer ?
#
loop_
_entity_poly.entity_id
_entity_poly.type
_entity_poly.pdbx_seq_one_letter_code
_entity_poly.pdbx_strand_id
1 'polypeptide(L)'
;MSRRLAAVIDTIQRDYHNDPSLESEAARRDRVRTLTQLRDRMAAEAWEAARVPGSVQSGTEAVAAVQVELVRAEDEIIMTEIIGQLPDRAVHDHFARQAGLLLDGEIPVMPECVYGGYKSAQYWREQLAARQIEPEVHLRGEEPFYHEVDPIEDVALPPRVIWSATDHAAALEKVATQHRLEPGQWIELEWPPRASLWSEGYAYRTTFEPCEPHAELDDRDEADESVVGECDDCIQPDWFVEVPATWNFTAEMTRFEVAFDHAGEEQHHEVERDSVEVFQYSELDPAQIVIGTWRARSMTQ
;
A
#
# COMPACT_ATOMS: atom_id res chain seq x y z
N MET A 1 29.00 -32.75 0.62
CA MET A 1 28.78 -31.34 0.28
C MET A 1 27.28 -31.14 0.14
N SER A 2 26.67 -30.22 0.87
CA SER A 2 25.21 -30.03 0.80
C SER A 2 24.80 -29.54 -0.60
N ARG A 3 23.81 -30.18 -1.22
CA ARG A 3 23.25 -29.75 -2.51
C ARG A 3 22.37 -28.53 -2.36
N ARG A 4 21.59 -28.47 -1.26
CA ARG A 4 20.69 -27.37 -0.96
C ARG A 4 21.45 -26.08 -0.74
N LEU A 5 22.48 -26.06 0.13
CA LEU A 5 23.35 -24.88 0.30
C LEU A 5 23.98 -24.39 -1.01
N ALA A 6 24.34 -25.29 -1.93
CA ALA A 6 24.87 -24.91 -3.23
C ALA A 6 23.80 -24.23 -4.10
N ALA A 7 22.59 -24.80 -4.19
CA ALA A 7 21.48 -24.23 -4.93
C ALA A 7 21.07 -22.85 -4.40
N VAL A 8 21.02 -22.70 -3.07
CA VAL A 8 20.72 -21.41 -2.42
C VAL A 8 21.78 -20.37 -2.78
N ILE A 9 23.07 -20.69 -2.61
CA ILE A 9 24.16 -19.74 -2.95
C ILE A 9 24.11 -19.36 -4.43
N ASP A 10 23.88 -20.31 -5.34
CA ASP A 10 23.79 -20.03 -6.76
C ASP A 10 22.60 -19.11 -7.09
N THR A 11 21.45 -19.31 -6.44
CA THR A 11 20.26 -18.44 -6.60
C THR A 11 20.55 -17.03 -6.09
N ILE A 12 21.09 -16.91 -4.86
CA ILE A 12 21.45 -15.62 -4.27
C ILE A 12 22.45 -14.84 -5.13
N GLN A 13 23.50 -15.51 -5.62
CA GLN A 13 24.52 -14.89 -6.47
C GLN A 13 23.98 -14.44 -7.81
N ARG A 14 23.05 -15.21 -8.39
CA ARG A 14 22.46 -14.91 -9.68
C ARG A 14 21.46 -13.76 -9.62
N ASP A 15 20.58 -13.79 -8.61
CA ASP A 15 19.36 -13.00 -8.64
C ASP A 15 19.43 -11.76 -7.73
N TYR A 16 20.07 -11.86 -6.56
CA TYR A 16 19.98 -10.83 -5.51
C TYR A 16 21.27 -10.05 -5.28
N HIS A 17 22.40 -10.75 -5.15
CA HIS A 17 23.66 -10.12 -4.81
C HIS A 17 24.84 -10.87 -5.44
N ASN A 18 25.38 -10.29 -6.51
CA ASN A 18 26.61 -10.78 -7.12
C ASN A 18 27.82 -10.34 -6.26
N ASP A 19 28.19 -11.19 -5.31
CA ASP A 19 29.37 -10.99 -4.46
C ASP A 19 30.63 -11.36 -5.28
N PRO A 20 31.54 -10.40 -5.54
CA PRO A 20 32.77 -10.68 -6.27
C PRO A 20 33.61 -11.80 -5.66
N SER A 21 33.50 -12.03 -4.35
CA SER A 21 34.22 -13.12 -3.66
C SER A 21 33.70 -14.52 -4.06
N LEU A 22 32.49 -14.61 -4.61
CA LEU A 22 31.80 -15.83 -5.00
C LEU A 22 31.59 -15.95 -6.52
N GLU A 23 32.24 -15.11 -7.33
CA GLU A 23 32.09 -15.09 -8.79
C GLU A 23 32.52 -16.43 -9.44
N SER A 24 33.58 -17.06 -8.92
CA SER A 24 34.09 -18.33 -9.45
C SER A 24 33.39 -19.56 -8.86
N GLU A 25 33.19 -20.59 -9.67
CA GLU A 25 32.64 -21.87 -9.21
C GLU A 25 33.48 -22.50 -8.08
N ALA A 26 34.81 -22.36 -8.15
CA ALA A 26 35.71 -22.84 -7.11
C ALA A 26 35.46 -22.14 -5.76
N ALA A 27 35.27 -20.82 -5.77
CA ALA A 27 34.95 -20.05 -4.58
C ALA A 27 33.59 -20.43 -4.00
N ARG A 28 32.55 -20.59 -4.83
CA ARG A 28 31.23 -21.07 -4.36
C ARG A 28 31.31 -22.45 -3.73
N ARG A 29 32.02 -23.40 -4.37
CA ARG A 29 32.23 -24.74 -3.78
C ARG A 29 32.99 -24.69 -2.45
N ASP A 30 33.93 -23.76 -2.30
CA ASP A 30 34.65 -23.58 -1.04
C ASP A 30 33.76 -22.97 0.06
N ARG A 31 32.96 -21.95 -0.26
CA ARG A 31 31.95 -21.40 0.67
C ARG A 31 30.94 -22.47 1.09
N VAL A 32 30.40 -23.26 0.15
CA VAL A 32 29.49 -24.39 0.47
C VAL A 32 30.16 -25.40 1.40
N ARG A 33 31.45 -25.69 1.20
CA ARG A 33 32.19 -26.60 2.10
C ARG A 33 32.29 -26.02 3.51
N THR A 34 32.63 -24.75 3.64
CA THR A 34 32.71 -24.04 4.93
C THR A 34 31.35 -24.03 5.64
N LEU A 35 30.27 -23.70 4.93
CA LEU A 35 28.92 -23.73 5.49
C LEU A 35 28.47 -25.15 5.86
N THR A 36 28.83 -26.16 5.07
CA THR A 36 28.56 -27.57 5.42
C THR A 36 29.26 -27.95 6.73
N GLN A 37 30.51 -27.54 6.93
CA GLN A 37 31.24 -27.79 8.18
C GLN A 37 30.61 -27.05 9.37
N LEU A 38 30.15 -25.81 9.16
CA LEU A 38 29.44 -25.04 10.17
C LEU A 38 28.14 -25.73 10.58
N ARG A 39 27.35 -26.20 9.60
CA ARG A 39 26.11 -26.97 9.82
C ARG A 39 26.38 -28.22 10.65
N ASP A 40 27.36 -29.01 10.22
CA ASP A 40 27.69 -30.27 10.89
C ASP A 40 28.12 -30.03 12.34
N ARG A 41 28.84 -28.93 12.60
CA ARG A 41 29.20 -28.52 13.96
C ARG A 41 27.99 -28.10 14.79
N MET A 42 27.15 -27.19 14.28
CA MET A 42 25.94 -26.72 14.99
C MET A 42 24.99 -27.87 15.32
N ALA A 43 24.77 -28.77 14.36
CA ALA A 43 23.93 -29.95 14.57
C ALA A 43 24.52 -30.90 15.63
N ALA A 44 25.84 -31.12 15.63
CA ALA A 44 26.50 -31.93 16.65
C ALA A 44 26.40 -31.31 18.05
N GLU A 45 26.59 -29.99 18.17
CA GLU A 45 26.45 -29.25 19.43
C GLU A 45 25.02 -29.31 19.96
N ALA A 46 24.02 -29.09 19.10
CA ALA A 46 22.59 -29.18 19.45
C ALA A 46 22.19 -30.59 19.87
N TRP A 47 22.64 -31.60 19.12
CA TRP A 47 22.37 -33.01 19.44
C TRP A 47 22.97 -33.42 20.78
N GLU A 48 24.24 -33.07 21.05
CA GLU A 48 24.87 -33.36 22.34
C GLU A 48 24.19 -32.63 23.50
N ALA A 49 23.72 -31.39 23.29
CA ALA A 49 22.98 -30.64 24.30
C ALA A 49 21.61 -31.27 24.61
N ALA A 50 20.93 -31.84 23.60
CA ALA A 50 19.63 -32.49 23.75
C ALA A 50 19.72 -33.92 24.30
N ARG A 51 20.90 -34.56 24.21
CA ARG A 51 21.09 -35.97 24.59
C ARG A 51 21.02 -36.14 26.12
N VAL A 52 20.12 -37.02 26.58
CA VAL A 52 20.05 -37.39 28.00
C VAL A 52 21.18 -38.37 28.35
N PRO A 53 22.08 -38.02 29.29
CA PRO A 53 23.16 -38.91 29.71
C PRO A 53 22.60 -40.23 30.27
N GLY A 54 23.11 -41.36 29.77
CA GLY A 54 22.71 -42.70 30.23
C GLY A 54 21.46 -43.28 29.57
N SER A 55 20.80 -42.54 28.66
CA SER A 55 19.77 -43.12 27.80
C SER A 55 20.41 -44.02 26.73
N VAL A 56 19.82 -45.20 26.50
CA VAL A 56 20.21 -46.08 25.40
C VAL A 56 19.25 -45.80 24.25
N GLN A 57 19.67 -44.96 23.30
CA GLN A 57 18.98 -44.81 22.03
C GLN A 57 19.37 -45.95 21.10
N SER A 58 18.40 -46.45 20.33
CA SER A 58 18.71 -47.31 19.19
C SER A 58 19.50 -46.53 18.14
N GLY A 59 20.33 -47.20 17.35
CA GLY A 59 21.09 -46.54 16.28
C GLY A 59 20.19 -45.83 15.26
N THR A 60 18.98 -46.34 15.02
CA THR A 60 17.98 -45.72 14.15
C THR A 60 17.43 -44.41 14.72
N GLU A 61 17.14 -44.36 16.02
CA GLU A 61 16.67 -43.14 16.69
C GLU A 61 17.76 -42.07 16.73
N ALA A 62 19.01 -42.48 16.99
CA ALA A 62 20.14 -41.55 16.99
C ALA A 62 20.35 -40.92 15.61
N VAL A 63 20.30 -41.72 14.52
CA VAL A 63 20.43 -41.20 13.16
C VAL A 63 19.27 -40.26 12.81
N ALA A 64 18.03 -40.61 13.15
CA ALA A 64 16.88 -39.75 12.90
C ALA A 64 16.99 -38.41 13.65
N ALA A 65 17.41 -38.43 14.92
CA ALA A 65 17.60 -37.22 15.71
C ALA A 65 18.69 -36.31 15.11
N VAL A 66 19.83 -36.86 14.71
CA VAL A 66 20.90 -36.10 14.06
C VAL A 66 20.44 -35.49 12.74
N GLN A 67 19.61 -36.20 11.96
CA GLN A 67 19.06 -35.66 10.71
C GLN A 67 18.17 -34.43 10.95
N VAL A 68 17.35 -34.44 12.01
CA VAL A 68 16.52 -33.28 12.39
C VAL A 68 17.41 -32.07 12.72
N GLU A 69 18.45 -32.26 13.53
CA GLU A 69 19.37 -31.17 13.89
C GLU A 69 20.18 -30.67 12.68
N LEU A 70 20.54 -31.55 11.75
CA LEU A 70 21.21 -31.15 10.50
C LEU A 70 20.33 -30.25 9.64
N VAL A 71 19.03 -30.58 9.49
CA VAL A 71 18.09 -29.75 8.75
C VAL A 71 17.92 -28.40 9.43
N ARG A 72 17.70 -28.38 10.74
CA ARG A 72 17.54 -27.16 11.52
C ARG A 72 18.76 -26.25 11.45
N ALA A 73 19.96 -26.81 11.60
CA ALA A 73 21.21 -26.06 11.47
C ALA A 73 21.40 -25.52 10.05
N GLU A 74 20.97 -26.26 9.02
CA GLU A 74 21.04 -25.79 7.64
C GLU A 74 20.09 -24.62 7.39
N ASP A 75 18.86 -24.69 7.91
CA ASP A 75 17.89 -23.59 7.86
C ASP A 75 18.44 -22.34 8.55
N GLU A 76 19.01 -22.48 9.75
CA GLU A 76 19.61 -21.37 10.50
C GLU A 76 20.78 -20.73 9.73
N ILE A 77 21.64 -21.53 9.10
CA ILE A 77 22.74 -21.03 8.26
C ILE A 77 22.20 -20.30 7.03
N ILE A 78 21.17 -20.82 6.37
CA ILE A 78 20.56 -20.13 5.22
C ILE A 78 20.05 -18.76 5.65
N MET A 79 19.33 -18.67 6.78
CA MET A 79 18.78 -17.41 7.25
C MET A 79 19.85 -16.42 7.71
N THR A 80 20.90 -16.87 8.40
CA THR A 80 21.87 -15.97 9.06
C THR A 80 23.13 -15.69 8.23
N GLU A 81 23.67 -16.70 7.56
CA GLU A 81 24.99 -16.67 6.89
C GLU A 81 24.88 -16.49 5.37
N ILE A 82 23.67 -16.62 4.82
CA ILE A 82 23.39 -16.41 3.41
C ILE A 82 22.42 -15.23 3.24
N ILE A 83 21.16 -15.37 3.67
CA ILE A 83 20.13 -14.33 3.52
C ILE A 83 20.49 -13.13 4.40
N GLY A 84 20.85 -13.35 5.66
CA GLY A 84 21.25 -12.29 6.60
C GLY A 84 22.51 -11.51 6.22
N GLN A 85 23.25 -11.95 5.20
CA GLN A 85 24.41 -11.23 4.66
C GLN A 85 24.08 -10.44 3.38
N LEU A 86 22.86 -10.53 2.88
CA LEU A 86 22.40 -9.70 1.77
C LEU A 86 22.35 -8.23 2.20
N PRO A 87 22.57 -7.29 1.27
CA PRO A 87 22.14 -5.92 1.50
C PRO A 87 20.63 -5.89 1.79
N ASP A 88 20.23 -5.09 2.78
CA ASP A 88 18.85 -4.96 3.28
C ASP A 88 17.79 -4.88 2.16
N ARG A 89 18.13 -4.19 1.06
CA ARG A 89 17.21 -3.93 -0.06
C ARG A 89 17.40 -4.83 -1.28
N ALA A 90 18.38 -5.73 -1.29
CA ALA A 90 18.74 -6.49 -2.49
C ALA A 90 17.56 -7.27 -3.09
N VAL A 91 16.77 -7.91 -2.22
CA VAL A 91 15.57 -8.66 -2.62
C VAL A 91 14.46 -7.73 -3.08
N HIS A 92 14.17 -6.67 -2.31
CA HIS A 92 13.18 -5.67 -2.70
C HIS A 92 13.48 -5.03 -4.05
N ASP A 93 14.69 -4.55 -4.26
CA ASP A 93 15.10 -3.88 -5.50
C ASP A 93 15.09 -4.86 -6.69
N HIS A 94 15.32 -6.17 -6.45
CA HIS A 94 15.15 -7.20 -7.47
C HIS A 94 13.69 -7.28 -7.94
N PHE A 95 12.74 -7.47 -7.01
CA PHE A 95 11.33 -7.59 -7.37
C PHE A 95 10.75 -6.29 -7.92
N ALA A 96 11.09 -5.14 -7.33
CA ALA A 96 10.70 -3.84 -7.86
C ALA A 96 11.21 -3.64 -9.29
N ARG A 97 12.44 -4.04 -9.60
CA ARG A 97 12.99 -3.98 -10.96
C ARG A 97 12.25 -4.90 -11.93
N GLN A 98 11.94 -6.14 -11.54
CA GLN A 98 11.17 -7.06 -12.38
C GLN A 98 9.77 -6.54 -12.68
N ALA A 99 9.14 -5.88 -11.72
CA ALA A 99 7.84 -5.23 -11.89
C ALA A 99 7.90 -3.90 -12.68
N GLY A 100 9.09 -3.39 -12.98
CA GLY A 100 9.26 -2.07 -13.60
C GLY A 100 8.92 -0.90 -12.67
N LEU A 101 9.02 -1.11 -11.35
CA LEU A 101 8.66 -0.18 -10.27
C LEU A 101 9.88 0.34 -9.50
N LEU A 102 11.09 0.14 -10.00
CA LEU A 102 12.29 0.70 -9.39
C LEU A 102 12.50 2.14 -9.85
N LEU A 103 12.62 3.07 -8.91
CA LEU A 103 12.94 4.48 -9.18
C LEU A 103 14.34 4.83 -8.70
N ASP A 104 14.95 5.79 -9.38
CA ASP A 104 16.18 6.42 -8.94
C ASP A 104 15.84 7.55 -7.94
N GLY A 105 15.86 7.22 -6.65
CA GLY A 105 15.70 8.18 -5.55
C GLY A 105 14.25 8.41 -5.09
N GLU A 106 14.09 9.29 -4.11
CA GLU A 106 12.80 9.62 -3.52
C GLU A 106 12.01 10.57 -4.43
N ILE A 107 11.02 10.03 -5.13
CA ILE A 107 10.06 10.80 -5.92
C ILE A 107 8.74 10.89 -5.13
N PRO A 108 8.12 12.08 -4.99
CA PRO A 108 6.82 12.18 -4.35
C PRO A 108 5.74 11.48 -5.18
N VAL A 109 4.76 10.87 -4.49
CA VAL A 109 3.54 10.37 -5.12
C VAL A 109 2.71 11.57 -5.57
N MET A 110 2.50 11.70 -6.88
CA MET A 110 1.83 12.86 -7.48
C MET A 110 0.91 12.38 -8.59
N PRO A 111 -0.33 11.95 -8.24
CA PRO A 111 -1.27 11.47 -9.24
C PRO A 111 -1.44 12.51 -10.35
N GLU A 112 -1.54 12.03 -11.59
CA GLU A 112 -1.63 12.89 -12.77
C GLU A 112 -2.81 13.85 -12.68
N CYS A 113 -3.94 13.38 -12.17
CA CYS A 113 -5.15 14.15 -11.95
C CYS A 113 -5.97 13.58 -10.79
N VAL A 114 -6.51 14.47 -9.96
CA VAL A 114 -7.58 14.17 -8.99
C VAL A 114 -8.82 14.94 -9.44
N TYR A 115 -9.86 14.23 -9.88
CA TYR A 115 -11.13 14.83 -10.27
C TYR A 115 -12.16 14.67 -9.16
N GLY A 116 -12.68 15.80 -8.67
CA GLY A 116 -13.88 15.85 -7.84
C GLY A 116 -15.12 16.29 -8.60
N GLY A 117 -16.18 16.58 -7.86
CA GLY A 117 -17.38 17.23 -8.39
C GLY A 117 -18.01 16.47 -9.56
N TYR A 118 -18.48 17.22 -10.56
CA TYR A 118 -19.25 16.68 -11.68
C TYR A 118 -18.53 15.55 -12.44
N LYS A 119 -17.21 15.67 -12.67
CA LYS A 119 -16.44 14.64 -13.39
C LYS A 119 -16.37 13.33 -12.61
N SER A 120 -16.21 13.41 -11.28
CA SER A 120 -16.23 12.24 -10.41
C SER A 120 -17.64 11.63 -10.33
N ALA A 121 -18.66 12.47 -10.21
CA ALA A 121 -20.06 12.03 -10.20
C ALA A 121 -20.42 11.30 -11.52
N GLN A 122 -20.02 11.84 -12.66
CA GLN A 122 -20.24 11.19 -13.96
C GLN A 122 -19.54 9.82 -14.02
N TYR A 123 -18.29 9.73 -13.58
CA TYR A 123 -17.57 8.45 -13.52
C TYR A 123 -18.31 7.41 -12.68
N TRP A 124 -18.80 7.79 -11.50
CA TRP A 124 -19.54 6.88 -10.63
C TRP A 124 -20.88 6.45 -11.23
N ARG A 125 -21.60 7.37 -11.87
CA ARG A 125 -22.82 7.03 -12.62
C ARG A 125 -22.55 5.99 -13.71
N GLU A 126 -21.47 6.16 -14.46
CA GLU A 126 -21.05 5.22 -15.51
C GLU A 126 -20.67 3.84 -14.93
N GLN A 127 -19.93 3.79 -13.82
CA GLN A 127 -19.56 2.55 -13.14
C GLN A 127 -20.78 1.78 -12.59
N LEU A 128 -21.73 2.48 -11.98
CA LEU A 128 -22.96 1.88 -11.46
C LEU A 128 -23.85 1.38 -12.59
N ALA A 129 -24.01 2.17 -13.65
CA ALA A 129 -24.77 1.77 -14.83
C ALA A 129 -24.19 0.51 -15.51
N ALA A 130 -22.86 0.43 -15.63
CA ALA A 130 -22.17 -0.75 -16.17
C ALA A 130 -22.45 -2.03 -15.36
N ARG A 131 -22.76 -1.88 -14.07
CA ARG A 131 -23.11 -2.98 -13.15
C ARG A 131 -24.61 -3.16 -12.96
N GLN A 132 -25.44 -2.44 -13.73
CA GLN A 132 -26.90 -2.46 -13.62
C GLN A 132 -27.42 -2.06 -12.23
N ILE A 133 -26.69 -1.19 -11.53
CA ILE A 133 -27.10 -0.57 -10.27
C ILE A 133 -27.68 0.80 -10.59
N GLU A 134 -28.81 1.14 -9.98
CA GLU A 134 -29.43 2.46 -10.15
C GLU A 134 -28.48 3.56 -9.65
N PRO A 135 -28.12 4.53 -10.52
CA PRO A 135 -27.09 5.51 -10.20
C PRO A 135 -27.69 6.69 -9.42
N GLU A 136 -28.04 6.45 -8.16
CA GLU A 136 -28.29 7.53 -7.19
C GLU A 136 -26.92 8.10 -6.76
N VAL A 137 -26.47 9.11 -7.51
CA VAL A 137 -25.19 9.80 -7.33
C VAL A 137 -25.39 11.31 -7.46
N HIS A 138 -25.09 12.04 -6.39
CA HIS A 138 -25.33 13.47 -6.26
C HIS A 138 -24.09 14.19 -5.72
N LEU A 139 -23.99 15.50 -5.96
CA LEU A 139 -23.00 16.31 -5.26
C LEU A 139 -23.58 16.78 -3.93
N ARG A 140 -22.74 16.91 -2.90
CA ARG A 140 -23.16 17.44 -1.59
C ARG A 140 -23.81 18.82 -1.72
N GLY A 141 -23.25 19.70 -2.57
CA GLY A 141 -23.76 21.05 -2.79
C GLY A 141 -25.06 21.14 -3.61
N GLU A 142 -25.56 20.01 -4.14
CA GLU A 142 -26.85 19.96 -4.83
C GLU A 142 -27.96 19.69 -3.80
N GLU A 143 -28.46 20.75 -3.15
CA GLU A 143 -29.76 20.67 -2.46
C GLU A 143 -30.86 20.31 -3.47
N PRO A 144 -31.87 19.48 -3.12
CA PRO A 144 -32.22 18.93 -1.80
C PRO A 144 -31.74 17.48 -1.57
N PHE A 145 -30.73 17.00 -2.30
CA PHE A 145 -30.53 15.55 -2.48
C PHE A 145 -29.83 14.83 -1.31
N TYR A 146 -29.19 15.57 -0.40
CA TYR A 146 -28.56 14.97 0.79
C TYR A 146 -29.17 15.55 2.06
N HIS A 147 -29.73 14.68 2.90
CA HIS A 147 -30.42 15.05 4.14
C HIS A 147 -29.57 14.79 5.40
N GLU A 148 -28.27 14.53 5.25
CA GLU A 148 -27.33 14.29 6.37
C GLU A 148 -27.77 13.20 7.36
N VAL A 149 -28.52 12.20 6.86
CA VAL A 149 -29.09 11.12 7.69
C VAL A 149 -28.00 10.13 8.13
N ASP A 150 -27.09 9.80 7.22
CA ASP A 150 -25.92 8.96 7.47
C ASP A 150 -24.67 9.85 7.60
N PRO A 151 -23.61 9.43 8.32
CA PRO A 151 -22.33 10.12 8.28
C PRO A 151 -21.82 10.23 6.85
N ILE A 152 -21.29 11.39 6.45
CA ILE A 152 -20.89 11.61 5.06
C ILE A 152 -19.74 10.68 4.65
N GLU A 153 -18.87 10.29 5.57
CA GLU A 153 -17.80 9.31 5.36
C GLU A 153 -18.34 7.93 4.98
N ASP A 154 -19.61 7.66 5.32
CA ASP A 154 -20.27 6.39 5.04
C ASP A 154 -20.96 6.31 3.68
N VAL A 155 -21.17 7.46 3.03
CA VAL A 155 -21.87 7.59 1.74
C VAL A 155 -21.05 8.32 0.68
N ALA A 156 -19.93 8.92 1.05
CA ALA A 156 -19.03 9.60 0.13
C ALA A 156 -18.35 8.59 -0.80
N LEU A 157 -18.46 8.84 -2.10
CA LEU A 157 -17.74 8.13 -3.14
C LEU A 157 -16.41 8.84 -3.42
N PRO A 158 -15.31 8.09 -3.58
CA PRO A 158 -14.01 8.71 -3.69
C PRO A 158 -13.84 9.49 -4.99
N PRO A 159 -12.97 10.51 -5.00
CA PRO A 159 -12.64 11.24 -6.20
C PRO A 159 -12.01 10.30 -7.22
N ARG A 160 -12.26 10.58 -8.51
CA ARG A 160 -11.61 9.84 -9.58
C ARG A 160 -10.16 10.29 -9.69
N VAL A 161 -9.24 9.37 -9.44
CA VAL A 161 -7.80 9.61 -9.57
C VAL A 161 -7.22 8.84 -10.73
N ILE A 162 -6.31 9.47 -11.48
CA ILE A 162 -5.50 8.78 -12.49
C ILE A 162 -4.13 8.49 -11.87
N TRP A 163 -3.89 7.21 -11.59
CA TRP A 163 -2.63 6.71 -11.05
C TRP A 163 -1.73 6.21 -12.16
N SER A 164 -0.48 6.66 -12.17
CA SER A 164 0.55 6.19 -13.10
C SER A 164 1.37 5.04 -12.49
N ALA A 165 2.15 4.35 -13.33
CA ALA A 165 3.15 3.40 -12.83
C ALA A 165 4.25 4.09 -12.01
N THR A 166 4.54 5.35 -12.32
CA THR A 166 5.49 6.18 -11.55
C THR A 166 4.96 6.48 -10.15
N ASP A 167 3.64 6.71 -10.00
CA ASP A 167 3.02 6.89 -8.68
C ASP A 167 3.10 5.62 -7.83
N HIS A 168 2.85 4.47 -8.45
CA HIS A 168 2.98 3.18 -7.77
C HIS A 168 4.42 2.96 -7.29
N ALA A 169 5.39 3.19 -8.19
CA ALA A 169 6.80 3.04 -7.88
C ALA A 169 7.25 4.02 -6.77
N ALA A 170 6.77 5.27 -6.80
CA ALA A 170 7.03 6.27 -5.78
C ALA A 170 6.43 5.89 -4.41
N ALA A 171 5.20 5.36 -4.40
CA ALA A 171 4.56 4.87 -3.20
C ALA A 171 5.31 3.67 -2.61
N LEU A 172 5.72 2.73 -3.46
CA LEU A 172 6.49 1.56 -3.06
C LEU A 172 7.82 1.95 -2.42
N GLU A 173 8.56 2.89 -3.04
CA GLU A 173 9.84 3.40 -2.54
C GLU A 173 9.69 4.12 -1.20
N LYS A 174 8.65 4.96 -1.08
CA LYS A 174 8.32 5.65 0.17
C LYS A 174 8.06 4.65 1.30
N VAL A 175 7.23 3.63 1.05
CA VAL A 175 6.87 2.61 2.04
C VAL A 175 8.09 1.75 2.42
N ALA A 176 8.89 1.30 1.44
CA ALA A 176 10.10 0.53 1.70
C ALA A 176 11.11 1.28 2.57
N THR A 177 11.25 2.59 2.35
CA THR A 177 12.12 3.45 3.17
C THR A 177 11.60 3.62 4.60
N GLN A 178 10.28 3.77 4.77
CA GLN A 178 9.65 3.93 6.08
C GLN A 178 9.69 2.65 6.92
N HIS A 179 9.44 1.48 6.31
CA HIS A 179 9.28 0.20 7.01
C HIS A 179 10.57 -0.56 7.29
N ARG A 180 11.74 -0.03 6.86
CA ARG A 180 13.10 -0.59 7.05
C ARG A 180 13.16 -2.11 6.87
N LEU A 181 13.36 -2.53 5.63
CA LEU A 181 13.45 -3.95 5.29
C LEU A 181 14.69 -4.60 5.89
N GLU A 182 14.54 -5.82 6.39
CA GLU A 182 15.66 -6.69 6.75
C GLU A 182 16.16 -7.44 5.51
N PRO A 183 17.41 -7.92 5.52
CA PRO A 183 17.93 -8.78 4.45
C PRO A 183 16.99 -9.95 4.15
N GLY A 184 16.66 -10.14 2.87
CA GLY A 184 15.73 -11.18 2.42
C GLY A 184 14.28 -10.73 2.31
N GLN A 185 13.92 -9.54 2.80
CA GLN A 185 12.56 -9.04 2.77
C GLN A 185 12.26 -8.17 1.53
N TRP A 186 10.98 -8.16 1.15
CA TRP A 186 10.45 -7.24 0.14
C TRP A 186 8.99 -6.88 0.44
N ILE A 187 8.51 -5.82 -0.21
CA ILE A 187 7.16 -5.29 -0.05
C ILE A 187 6.44 -5.32 -1.39
N GLU A 188 5.17 -5.67 -1.34
CA GLU A 188 4.18 -5.46 -2.38
C GLU A 188 3.11 -4.46 -1.89
N LEU A 189 2.62 -3.62 -2.78
CA LEU A 189 1.47 -2.75 -2.53
C LEU A 189 0.31 -3.16 -3.43
N GLU A 190 -0.88 -3.30 -2.85
CA GLU A 190 -2.12 -3.35 -3.63
C GLU A 190 -2.32 -1.99 -4.30
N TRP A 191 -2.36 -1.99 -5.63
CA TRP A 191 -2.45 -0.77 -6.43
C TRP A 191 -3.56 -0.86 -7.47
N PRO A 192 -4.38 0.19 -7.66
CA PRO A 192 -4.32 1.51 -7.04
C PRO A 192 -4.79 1.53 -5.57
N PRO A 193 -4.42 2.57 -4.79
CA PRO A 193 -4.84 2.68 -3.40
C PRO A 193 -6.34 2.93 -3.30
N ARG A 194 -6.94 2.47 -2.20
CA ARG A 194 -8.32 2.77 -1.83
C ARG A 194 -8.38 4.13 -1.17
N ALA A 195 -9.49 4.82 -1.35
CA ALA A 195 -9.67 6.19 -0.90
C ALA A 195 -10.78 6.26 0.15
N SER A 196 -10.51 6.97 1.24
CA SER A 196 -11.45 7.24 2.32
C SER A 196 -11.51 8.73 2.61
N LEU A 197 -12.71 9.27 2.79
CA LEU A 197 -12.91 10.63 3.27
C LEU A 197 -12.43 10.69 4.72
N TRP A 198 -11.37 11.46 4.97
CA TRP A 198 -10.81 11.66 6.30
C TRP A 198 -11.47 12.83 7.03
N SER A 199 -11.78 13.89 6.28
CA SER A 199 -12.49 15.08 6.77
C SER A 199 -13.37 15.60 5.66
N GLU A 200 -14.63 15.89 5.97
CA GLU A 200 -15.58 16.47 5.03
C GLU A 200 -15.32 17.95 4.71
N GLY A 201 -14.48 18.61 5.51
CA GLY A 201 -14.24 20.05 5.41
C GLY A 201 -15.45 20.90 5.84
N TYR A 202 -15.39 22.19 5.56
CA TYR A 202 -16.44 23.15 5.85
C TYR A 202 -16.51 24.20 4.75
N ALA A 203 -17.69 24.30 4.13
CA ALA A 203 -18.01 25.35 3.17
C ALA A 203 -19.37 25.93 3.53
N TYR A 204 -19.53 27.23 3.35
CA TYR A 204 -20.80 27.93 3.57
C TYR A 204 -21.12 28.82 2.38
N ARG A 205 -22.41 29.02 2.16
CA ARG A 205 -22.91 29.95 1.15
C ARG A 205 -23.16 31.30 1.83
N THR A 206 -22.60 32.39 1.30
CA THR A 206 -22.95 33.73 1.79
C THR A 206 -24.40 34.04 1.48
N THR A 207 -25.02 34.87 2.32
CA THR A 207 -26.33 35.43 2.03
C THR A 207 -26.22 36.50 0.95
N PHE A 208 -27.29 36.67 0.19
CA PHE A 208 -27.42 37.81 -0.71
C PHE A 208 -27.34 39.11 0.11
N GLU A 209 -26.52 40.07 -0.33
CA GLU A 209 -26.49 41.41 0.27
C GLU A 209 -26.95 42.43 -0.80
N PRO A 210 -28.16 43.02 -0.65
CA PRO A 210 -28.64 44.02 -1.58
C PRO A 210 -27.84 45.32 -1.46
N CYS A 211 -27.63 46.02 -2.57
CA CYS A 211 -27.13 47.39 -2.54
C CYS A 211 -28.17 48.34 -1.91
N GLU A 212 -27.75 49.51 -1.44
CA GLU A 212 -28.62 50.50 -0.77
C GLU A 212 -29.95 50.79 -1.52
N PRO A 213 -29.97 50.96 -2.86
CA PRO A 213 -31.22 51.11 -3.61
C PRO A 213 -32.17 49.91 -3.59
N HIS A 214 -31.64 48.69 -3.42
CA HIS A 214 -32.42 47.46 -3.38
C HIS A 214 -32.79 47.04 -1.94
N ALA A 215 -32.01 47.44 -0.95
CA ALA A 215 -32.37 47.29 0.46
C ALA A 215 -33.66 48.05 0.80
N GLU A 216 -33.92 49.19 0.14
CA GLU A 216 -35.17 49.96 0.28
C GLU A 216 -36.39 49.31 -0.42
N LEU A 217 -36.18 48.32 -1.28
CA LEU A 217 -37.26 47.55 -1.93
C LEU A 217 -37.63 46.29 -1.14
N ASP A 218 -36.74 45.83 -0.26
CA ASP A 218 -36.85 44.62 0.58
C ASP A 218 -37.97 44.72 1.64
N ASP A 219 -38.41 45.94 1.98
CA ASP A 219 -39.57 46.20 2.87
C ASP A 219 -40.94 45.85 2.25
N ARG A 220 -40.96 45.29 1.03
CA ARG A 220 -42.18 44.78 0.39
C ARG A 220 -42.01 43.27 0.23
N ASP A 221 -42.90 42.50 0.86
CA ASP A 221 -42.97 41.02 0.94
C ASP A 221 -42.98 40.25 -0.42
N GLU A 222 -42.57 40.85 -1.54
CA GLU A 222 -42.53 40.27 -2.89
C GLU A 222 -41.19 40.54 -3.62
N ALA A 223 -40.09 40.72 -2.90
CA ALA A 223 -38.75 40.71 -3.50
C ALA A 223 -38.32 39.27 -3.79
N ASP A 224 -38.82 38.71 -4.89
CA ASP A 224 -38.27 37.49 -5.47
C ASP A 224 -36.80 37.77 -5.87
N GLU A 225 -35.87 36.94 -5.41
CA GLU A 225 -34.44 36.99 -5.75
C GLU A 225 -34.21 37.06 -7.28
N SER A 226 -35.20 36.65 -8.08
CA SER A 226 -35.24 36.76 -9.54
C SER A 226 -35.29 38.19 -10.10
N VAL A 227 -35.69 39.21 -9.33
CA VAL A 227 -35.86 40.60 -9.82
C VAL A 227 -34.57 41.43 -9.69
N VAL A 228 -33.64 41.00 -8.83
CA VAL A 228 -32.41 41.74 -8.46
C VAL A 228 -31.14 41.09 -9.03
N GLY A 229 -31.29 39.95 -9.71
CA GLY A 229 -30.20 39.04 -10.13
C GLY A 229 -29.19 39.58 -11.15
N GLU A 230 -29.32 40.82 -11.61
CA GLU A 230 -28.41 41.45 -12.59
C GLU A 230 -27.87 42.82 -12.13
N CYS A 231 -27.96 43.16 -10.84
CA CYS A 231 -27.35 44.37 -10.33
C CYS A 231 -25.88 44.14 -9.96
N ASP A 232 -24.98 44.81 -10.69
CA ASP A 232 -23.52 44.75 -10.46
C ASP A 232 -23.10 45.21 -9.04
N ASP A 233 -23.94 45.98 -8.35
CA ASP A 233 -23.68 46.50 -6.99
C ASP A 233 -24.23 45.58 -5.88
N CYS A 234 -25.04 44.56 -6.21
CA CYS A 234 -25.52 43.58 -5.23
C CYS A 234 -24.52 42.43 -5.08
N ILE A 235 -24.27 42.01 -3.84
CA ILE A 235 -23.40 40.88 -3.58
C ILE A 235 -24.24 39.61 -3.69
N GLN A 236 -23.99 38.85 -4.76
CA GLN A 236 -24.64 37.57 -4.98
C GLN A 236 -24.15 36.53 -3.96
N PRO A 237 -25.00 35.59 -3.53
CA PRO A 237 -24.58 34.42 -2.75
C PRO A 237 -23.45 33.69 -3.47
N ASP A 238 -22.32 33.52 -2.79
CA ASP A 238 -21.18 32.76 -3.28
C ASP A 238 -20.79 31.68 -2.26
N TRP A 239 -20.12 30.64 -2.73
CA TRP A 239 -19.65 29.55 -1.89
C TRP A 239 -18.22 29.83 -1.41
N PHE A 240 -18.06 29.86 -0.09
CA PHE A 240 -16.76 30.04 0.54
C PHE A 240 -16.34 28.74 1.23
N VAL A 241 -15.18 28.21 0.81
CA VAL A 241 -14.53 27.07 1.46
C VAL A 241 -13.66 27.61 2.59
N GLU A 242 -14.07 27.34 3.83
CA GLU A 242 -13.26 27.67 5.02
C GLU A 242 -12.25 26.56 5.29
N VAL A 243 -12.67 25.30 5.16
CA VAL A 243 -11.81 24.11 5.31
C VAL A 243 -12.08 23.17 4.14
N PRO A 244 -11.07 22.80 3.34
CA PRO A 244 -11.27 21.85 2.26
C PRO A 244 -11.52 20.43 2.81
N ALA A 245 -12.17 19.62 2.01
CA ALA A 245 -12.34 18.20 2.28
C ALA A 245 -11.01 17.46 2.06
N THR A 246 -10.71 16.50 2.94
CA THR A 246 -9.48 15.70 2.91
C THR A 246 -9.79 14.23 2.65
N TRP A 247 -9.09 13.67 1.67
CA TRP A 247 -9.12 12.26 1.30
C TRP A 247 -7.78 11.61 1.58
N ASN A 248 -7.80 10.48 2.28
CA ASN A 248 -6.63 9.63 2.46
C ASN A 248 -6.71 8.47 1.48
N PHE A 249 -5.60 8.21 0.79
CA PHE A 249 -5.43 7.09 -0.10
C PHE A 249 -4.49 6.08 0.56
N THR A 250 -5.03 4.92 0.87
CA THR A 250 -4.33 3.82 1.54
C THR A 250 -4.19 2.63 0.61
N ALA A 251 -3.04 1.98 0.66
CA ALA A 251 -2.79 0.72 -0.03
C ALA A 251 -2.62 -0.39 1.00
N GLU A 252 -3.10 -1.60 0.69
CA GLU A 252 -2.69 -2.77 1.45
C GLU A 252 -1.22 -3.07 1.12
N MET A 253 -0.38 -3.09 2.14
CA MET A 253 1.02 -3.48 2.08
C MET A 253 1.14 -4.93 2.53
N THR A 254 1.75 -5.77 1.69
CA THR A 254 2.15 -7.13 2.09
C THR A 254 3.67 -7.21 2.12
N ARG A 255 4.24 -7.58 3.26
CA ARG A 255 5.67 -7.85 3.44
C ARG A 255 5.92 -9.33 3.28
N PHE A 256 6.90 -9.66 2.46
CA PHE A 256 7.33 -11.03 2.22
C PHE A 256 8.79 -11.22 2.65
N GLU A 257 9.15 -12.44 3.02
CA GLU A 257 10.53 -12.90 3.12
C GLU A 257 10.80 -14.00 2.10
N VAL A 258 12.02 -14.00 1.57
CA VAL A 258 12.55 -15.11 0.79
C VAL A 258 13.00 -16.21 1.74
N ALA A 259 12.58 -17.44 1.44
CA ALA A 259 13.00 -18.66 2.11
C ALA A 259 13.37 -19.73 1.06
N PHE A 260 13.92 -20.85 1.50
CA PHE A 260 14.29 -21.95 0.62
C PHE A 260 13.80 -23.28 1.15
N ASP A 261 13.17 -24.09 0.31
CA ASP A 261 12.67 -25.41 0.69
C ASP A 261 13.81 -26.44 0.83
N HIS A 262 13.46 -27.71 1.13
CA HIS A 262 14.44 -28.79 1.27
C HIS A 262 15.22 -29.13 -0.01
N ALA A 263 14.69 -28.81 -1.19
CA ALA A 263 15.40 -28.96 -2.46
C ALA A 263 16.35 -27.78 -2.74
N GLY A 264 16.18 -26.66 -2.02
CA GLY A 264 16.89 -25.41 -2.26
C GLY A 264 16.18 -24.53 -3.29
N GLU A 265 14.90 -24.79 -3.55
CA GLU A 265 14.05 -23.95 -4.38
C GLU A 265 13.54 -22.77 -3.56
N GLU A 266 13.49 -21.61 -4.19
CA GLU A 266 13.05 -20.37 -3.58
C GLU A 266 11.54 -20.40 -3.25
N GLN A 267 11.19 -19.89 -2.07
CA GLN A 267 9.83 -19.77 -1.56
C GLN A 267 9.64 -18.36 -0.99
N HIS A 268 8.40 -17.87 -1.03
CA HIS A 268 8.06 -16.55 -0.52
C HIS A 268 7.02 -16.74 0.60
N HIS A 269 7.28 -16.14 1.75
CA HIS A 269 6.37 -16.21 2.88
C HIS A 269 5.88 -14.82 3.25
N GLU A 270 4.56 -14.67 3.36
CA GLU A 270 3.95 -13.47 3.91
C GLU A 270 4.29 -13.39 5.41
N VAL A 271 4.95 -12.30 5.80
CA VAL A 271 5.38 -12.04 7.18
C VAL A 271 4.44 -11.04 7.86
N GLU A 272 3.95 -10.07 7.09
CA GLU A 272 3.12 -8.98 7.60
C GLU A 272 2.18 -8.49 6.49
N ARG A 273 0.94 -8.17 6.87
CA ARG A 273 0.00 -7.42 6.03
C ARG A 273 -0.58 -6.28 6.85
N ASP A 274 -0.51 -5.06 6.32
CA ASP A 274 -1.02 -3.84 6.95
C ASP A 274 -1.58 -2.86 5.91
N SER A 275 -2.31 -1.83 6.33
CA SER A 275 -2.73 -0.73 5.46
C SER A 275 -1.85 0.50 5.69
N VAL A 276 -1.28 1.03 4.61
CA VAL A 276 -0.36 2.18 4.68
C VAL A 276 -0.91 3.36 3.89
N GLU A 277 -0.78 4.57 4.45
CA GLU A 277 -1.14 5.80 3.75
C GLU A 277 -0.09 6.15 2.70
N VAL A 278 -0.48 6.11 1.43
CA VAL A 278 0.43 6.41 0.31
C VAL A 278 0.33 7.85 -0.12
N PHE A 279 -0.87 8.44 -0.07
CA PHE A 279 -1.14 9.79 -0.53
C PHE A 279 -2.32 10.42 0.22
N GLN A 280 -2.26 11.74 0.44
CA GLN A 280 -3.35 12.52 1.04
C GLN A 280 -3.66 13.71 0.13
N TYR A 281 -4.95 13.98 -0.09
CA TYR A 281 -5.44 15.08 -0.93
C TYR A 281 -6.41 15.97 -0.15
N SER A 282 -6.12 17.26 -0.06
CA SER A 282 -6.88 18.21 0.78
C SER A 282 -7.27 19.50 0.04
N GLU A 283 -7.43 19.46 -1.28
CA GLU A 283 -7.82 20.65 -2.06
C GLU A 283 -9.27 20.59 -2.57
N LEU A 284 -10.04 19.58 -2.17
CA LEU A 284 -11.40 19.42 -2.68
C LEU A 284 -12.38 20.32 -1.92
N ASP A 285 -13.18 21.09 -2.65
CA ASP A 285 -14.33 21.82 -2.10
C ASP A 285 -15.33 20.82 -1.48
N PRO A 286 -15.76 20.98 -0.20
CA PRO A 286 -16.78 20.15 0.43
C PRO A 286 -18.06 20.00 -0.39
N ALA A 287 -18.48 21.03 -1.13
CA ALA A 287 -19.66 20.98 -1.99
C ALA A 287 -19.49 20.01 -3.18
N GLN A 288 -18.24 19.69 -3.55
CA GLN A 288 -17.87 18.79 -4.65
C GLN A 288 -17.70 17.33 -4.22
N ILE A 289 -17.94 17.01 -2.94
CA ILE A 289 -18.00 15.61 -2.49
C ILE A 289 -19.14 14.91 -3.22
N VAL A 290 -18.81 13.77 -3.83
CA VAL A 290 -19.79 12.91 -4.49
C VAL A 290 -20.40 11.98 -3.46
N ILE A 291 -21.72 11.94 -3.39
CA ILE A 291 -22.48 11.09 -2.48
C ILE A 291 -23.16 10.01 -3.31
N GLY A 292 -23.11 8.76 -2.87
CA GLY A 292 -23.77 7.64 -3.51
C GLY A 292 -24.41 6.68 -2.51
N THR A 293 -25.21 5.75 -3.02
CA THR A 293 -25.89 4.75 -2.18
C THR A 293 -24.92 3.79 -1.51
N TRP A 294 -25.38 3.15 -0.42
CA TRP A 294 -24.62 2.10 0.27
C TRP A 294 -24.15 0.97 -0.67
N ARG A 295 -24.89 0.69 -1.75
CA ARG A 295 -24.49 -0.29 -2.78
C ARG A 295 -23.30 0.18 -3.60
N ALA A 296 -23.19 1.47 -3.89
CA ALA A 296 -22.06 2.05 -4.59
C ALA A 296 -20.77 1.98 -3.76
N ARG A 297 -20.86 2.12 -2.43
CA ARG A 297 -19.70 1.98 -1.53
C ARG A 297 -19.20 0.54 -1.38
N SER A 298 -20.07 -0.47 -1.46
CA SER A 298 -19.62 -1.87 -1.44
C SER A 298 -18.71 -2.25 -2.63
N MET A 299 -18.56 -1.35 -3.62
CA MET A 299 -17.67 -1.51 -4.77
C MET A 299 -16.29 -0.86 -4.60
N THR A 300 -16.10 -0.05 -3.55
CA THR A 300 -14.82 0.62 -3.24
C THR A 300 -14.02 -0.09 -2.16
N GLN A 301 -14.61 -1.11 -1.52
CA GLN A 301 -13.97 -1.95 -0.50
C GLN A 301 -13.42 -3.24 -1.10
#